data_AF-A0A7C4FAL0-F1
#
_entry.id   AF-A0A7C4FAL0-F1
#
_cell.length_a   1.000
_cell.length_b   1.000
_cell.length_c   1.000
_cell.angle_alpha   90.00
_cell.angle_beta   90.00
_cell.angle_gamma   90.00
#
_symmetry.space_group_name_H-M   'P 1'
#
loop_
_entity.id
_entity.type
_entity.pdbx_description
1 polymer ?
#
loop_
_entity_poly.entity_id
_entity_poly.type
_entity_poly.pdbx_seq_one_letter_code
_entity_poly.pdbx_strand_id
1 'polypeptide(L)'
;MPRKLSKDIILEGAGRRETIYIKDYDAEVVIRPLTDGELSRIFSSIGNIPLKEDGTPDIGKIDISKNFEILRLAAATGLVDPKLTVEDLESMRFGVPEYIGMKVFEISGVVRSEEEAKKKE
;
A
#
# COMPACT_ATOMS: atom_id res chain seq x y z
N MET A 1 29.64 -1.95 -7.42
CA MET A 1 29.22 -3.37 -7.56
C MET A 1 27.90 -3.55 -6.82
N PRO A 2 26.91 -4.27 -7.36
CA PRO A 2 25.68 -4.54 -6.64
C PRO A 2 25.98 -5.38 -5.38
N ARG A 3 25.39 -5.01 -4.24
CA ARG A 3 25.52 -5.75 -2.98
C ARG A 3 24.73 -7.06 -3.11
N LYS A 4 25.33 -8.20 -2.70
CA LYS A 4 24.58 -9.46 -2.59
C LYS A 4 23.56 -9.35 -1.45
N LEU A 5 22.32 -9.76 -1.69
CA LEU A 5 21.29 -9.86 -0.66
C LEU A 5 21.67 -10.93 0.36
N SER A 6 21.66 -10.58 1.65
CA SER A 6 21.74 -11.55 2.74
C SER A 6 20.33 -11.94 3.19
N LYS A 7 20.21 -13.06 3.92
CA LYS A 7 18.94 -13.47 4.53
C LYS A 7 18.36 -12.34 5.41
N ASP A 8 19.20 -11.69 6.21
CA ASP A 8 18.77 -10.62 7.11
C ASP A 8 18.19 -9.44 6.32
N ILE A 9 18.87 -9.03 5.23
CA ILE A 9 18.38 -7.94 4.36
C ILE A 9 17.04 -8.30 3.70
N ILE A 10 16.84 -9.56 3.32
CA ILE A 10 15.57 -10.01 2.72
C ILE A 10 14.44 -9.95 3.74
N LEU A 11 14.68 -10.44 4.96
CA LEU A 11 13.67 -10.48 6.02
C LEU A 11 13.37 -9.09 6.61
N GLU A 12 14.32 -8.16 6.52
CA GLU A 12 14.14 -6.74 6.85
C GLU A 12 13.43 -5.95 5.74
N GLY A 13 12.96 -6.56 4.65
CA GLY A 13 12.37 -5.85 3.51
C GLY A 13 11.18 -4.94 3.87
N ALA A 14 10.34 -5.37 4.82
CA ALA A 14 9.26 -4.55 5.38
C ALA A 14 9.73 -3.56 6.47
N GLY A 15 11.05 -3.47 6.66
CA GLY A 15 11.82 -2.62 7.58
C GLY A 15 12.07 -1.21 7.05
N ARG A 16 11.75 -0.92 5.79
CA ARG A 16 11.77 0.43 5.21
C ARG A 16 10.63 1.29 5.78
N ARG A 17 10.88 2.57 6.04
CA ARG A 17 9.87 3.54 6.50
C ARG A 17 9.96 4.76 5.61
N GLU A 18 8.79 5.30 5.26
CA GLU A 18 8.66 6.52 4.46
C GLU A 18 7.69 7.47 5.11
N THR A 19 8.06 8.74 5.15
CA THR A 19 7.19 9.81 5.61
C THR A 19 6.45 10.37 4.40
N ILE A 20 5.12 10.42 4.47
CA ILE A 20 4.27 11.03 3.46
C ILE A 20 3.50 12.21 4.04
N TYR A 21 3.38 13.27 3.26
CA TYR A 21 2.61 14.45 3.63
C TYR A 21 1.14 14.30 3.23
N ILE A 22 0.23 14.64 4.15
CA ILE A 22 -1.21 14.60 4.00
C ILE A 22 -1.74 16.03 3.96
N LYS A 23 -1.98 16.51 2.73
CA LYS A 23 -2.42 17.89 2.46
C LYS A 23 -3.66 18.30 3.25
N ASP A 24 -4.62 17.40 3.41
CA ASP A 24 -5.89 17.70 4.07
C ASP A 24 -5.78 17.97 5.58
N TYR A 25 -4.65 17.58 6.18
CA TYR A 25 -4.35 17.79 7.59
C TYR A 25 -3.15 18.71 7.81
N ASP A 26 -2.45 19.13 6.75
CA ASP A 26 -1.18 19.86 6.82
C ASP A 26 -0.18 19.17 7.78
N ALA A 27 -0.09 17.85 7.64
CA ALA A 27 0.65 16.99 8.57
C ALA A 27 1.27 15.79 7.84
N GLU A 28 2.17 15.09 8.52
CA GLU A 28 2.87 13.92 8.00
C GLU A 28 2.49 12.64 8.72
N VAL A 29 2.59 11.52 8.02
CA VAL A 29 2.47 10.17 8.59
C VAL A 29 3.60 9.28 8.10
N VAL A 30 3.92 8.24 8.86
CA VAL A 30 4.95 7.26 8.50
C VAL A 30 4.29 5.97 8.03
N ILE A 31 4.69 5.48 6.86
CA ILE A 31 4.24 4.23 6.27
C ILE A 31 5.41 3.26 6.05
N ARG A 32 5.10 1.97 5.84
CA ARG A 32 6.04 0.92 5.46
C ARG A 32 5.47 0.07 4.32
N PRO A 33 6.33 -0.62 3.54
CA PRO A 33 5.84 -1.60 2.59
C PRO A 33 5.24 -2.81 3.32
N LEU A 34 4.31 -3.46 2.62
CA LEU A 34 3.68 -4.70 3.03
C LEU A 34 4.53 -5.89 2.61
N THR A 35 4.49 -6.93 3.44
CA THR A 35 5.05 -8.24 3.10
C THR A 35 4.12 -8.99 2.15
N ASP A 36 4.67 -9.98 1.44
CA ASP A 36 3.89 -10.89 0.58
C ASP A 36 2.72 -11.57 1.33
N GLY A 37 2.94 -11.98 2.59
CA GLY A 37 1.91 -12.57 3.44
C GLY A 37 0.84 -11.59 3.93
N GLU A 38 1.14 -10.30 4.00
CA GLU A 38 0.14 -9.25 4.28
C GLU A 38 -0.71 -8.96 3.05
N LEU A 39 -0.07 -8.79 1.89
CA LEU A 39 -0.76 -8.62 0.62
C LEU A 39 -1.69 -9.79 0.32
N SER A 40 -1.21 -11.03 0.48
CA SER A 40 -2.01 -12.24 0.28
C SER A 40 -3.26 -12.25 1.15
N ARG A 41 -3.17 -11.79 2.41
CA ARG A 41 -4.32 -11.72 3.33
C ARG A 41 -5.33 -10.66 2.91
N ILE A 42 -4.86 -9.46 2.55
CA ILE A 42 -5.73 -8.36 2.08
C ILE A 42 -6.47 -8.76 0.80
N PHE A 43 -5.80 -9.42 -0.13
CA PHE A 43 -6.43 -9.83 -1.38
C PHE A 43 -7.39 -11.02 -1.20
N SER A 44 -7.07 -11.96 -0.30
CA SER A 44 -7.96 -13.10 -0.02
C SER A 44 -9.29 -12.69 0.61
N SER A 45 -9.35 -11.60 1.39
CA SER A 45 -10.58 -11.19 2.08
C SER A 45 -11.68 -10.67 1.14
N ILE A 46 -11.33 -10.32 -0.11
CA ILE A 46 -12.22 -9.62 -1.06
C ILE A 46 -12.82 -10.58 -2.11
N GLY A 47 -12.29 -11.81 -2.20
CA GLY A 47 -12.69 -12.85 -3.15
C GLY A 47 -11.88 -12.81 -4.45
N ASN A 48 -12.53 -13.07 -5.59
CA ASN A 48 -11.84 -13.18 -6.88
C ASN A 48 -11.32 -11.81 -7.35
N ILE A 49 -10.01 -11.61 -7.35
CA ILE A 49 -9.36 -10.37 -7.81
C ILE A 49 -8.79 -10.60 -9.21
N PRO A 50 -9.16 -9.76 -10.20
CA PRO A 50 -8.54 -9.81 -11.51
C PRO A 50 -7.04 -9.57 -11.40
N LEU A 51 -6.24 -10.38 -12.09
CA LEU A 51 -4.80 -10.22 -12.16
C LEU A 51 -4.39 -9.65 -13.51
N LYS A 52 -3.28 -8.90 -13.52
CA LYS A 52 -2.55 -8.51 -14.73
C LYS A 52 -1.71 -9.68 -15.24
N GLU A 53 -1.16 -9.53 -16.43
CA GLU A 53 -0.28 -10.54 -17.06
C GLU A 53 0.98 -10.84 -16.25
N ASP A 54 1.46 -9.89 -15.46
CA ASP A 54 2.61 -10.05 -14.56
C ASP A 54 2.25 -10.70 -13.21
N GLY A 55 1.00 -11.11 -13.02
CA GLY A 55 0.51 -11.74 -11.79
C GLY A 55 0.17 -10.74 -10.67
N THR A 56 0.37 -9.44 -10.87
CA THR A 56 -0.05 -8.43 -9.88
C THR A 56 -1.55 -8.15 -9.96
N PRO A 57 -2.20 -7.72 -8.87
CA PRO A 57 -3.61 -7.33 -8.87
C PRO A 57 -3.92 -6.19 -9.86
N ASP A 58 -5.00 -6.38 -10.62
CA ASP A 58 -5.57 -5.35 -11.51
C ASP A 58 -6.65 -4.56 -10.77
N ILE A 59 -6.19 -3.66 -9.89
CA ILE A 59 -7.03 -2.84 -9.00
C ILE A 59 -8.08 -2.04 -9.79
N GLY A 60 -7.77 -1.59 -11.01
CA GLY A 60 -8.69 -0.82 -11.86
C GLY A 60 -9.90 -1.62 -12.38
N LYS A 61 -9.87 -2.95 -12.27
CA LYS A 61 -10.99 -3.84 -12.64
C LYS A 61 -11.79 -4.32 -11.43
N ILE A 62 -11.43 -3.88 -10.23
CA ILE A 62 -12.15 -4.21 -8.99
C ILE A 62 -13.35 -3.27 -8.83
N ASP A 63 -14.46 -3.79 -8.31
CA ASP A 63 -15.61 -2.96 -7.93
C ASP A 63 -15.19 -1.82 -6.99
N ILE A 64 -15.76 -0.63 -7.17
CA ILE A 64 -15.39 0.57 -6.44
C ILE A 64 -15.48 0.37 -4.91
N SER A 65 -16.54 -0.30 -4.42
CA SER A 65 -16.73 -0.54 -2.98
C SER A 65 -15.63 -1.44 -2.41
N LYS A 66 -15.26 -2.48 -3.15
CA LYS A 66 -14.17 -3.40 -2.80
C LYS A 66 -12.80 -2.73 -2.88
N ASN A 67 -12.62 -1.83 -3.84
CA ASN A 67 -11.39 -1.05 -3.96
C ASN A 67 -11.17 -0.15 -2.73
N PHE A 68 -12.23 0.52 -2.25
CA PHE A 68 -12.17 1.30 -1.01
C PHE A 68 -11.77 0.44 0.21
N GLU A 69 -12.36 -0.74 0.34
CA GLU A 69 -12.03 -1.67 1.43
C GLU A 69 -10.57 -2.13 1.37
N ILE A 70 -10.08 -2.52 0.18
CA ILE A 70 -8.68 -2.93 -0.03
C ILE A 70 -7.72 -1.82 0.39
N LEU A 71 -7.95 -0.59 -0.07
CA LEU A 71 -7.06 0.53 0.21
C LEU A 71 -7.07 0.87 1.71
N ARG A 72 -8.23 0.78 2.37
CA ARG A 72 -8.33 0.98 3.83
C ARG A 72 -7.57 -0.09 4.60
N LEU A 73 -7.68 -1.36 4.20
CA LEU A 73 -6.92 -2.45 4.82
C LEU A 73 -5.41 -2.30 4.61
N ALA A 74 -5.00 -1.85 3.41
CA ALA A 74 -3.60 -1.55 3.12
C ALA A 74 -3.08 -0.41 4.01
N ALA A 75 -3.86 0.67 4.16
CA ALA A 75 -3.53 1.77 5.05
C ALA A 75 -3.39 1.31 6.50
N ALA A 76 -4.36 0.57 7.04
CA ALA A 76 -4.32 0.08 8.43
C ALA A 76 -3.12 -0.84 8.70
N THR A 77 -2.69 -1.61 7.69
CA THR A 77 -1.57 -2.55 7.81
C THR A 77 -0.21 -1.85 7.67
N GLY A 78 -0.13 -0.89 6.75
CA GLY A 78 1.12 -0.21 6.36
C GLY A 78 1.42 1.08 7.11
N LEU A 79 0.43 1.70 7.76
CA LEU A 79 0.61 2.90 8.57
C LEU A 79 1.32 2.55 9.89
N VAL A 80 2.43 3.23 10.14
CA VAL A 80 3.30 3.00 11.31
C VAL A 80 3.08 4.05 12.38
N ASP A 81 2.97 5.33 11.98
CA ASP A 81 2.81 6.44 12.90
C ASP A 81 1.95 7.56 12.27
N PRO A 82 0.80 7.94 12.86
CA PRO A 82 0.19 7.32 14.03
C PRO A 82 -0.34 5.92 13.72
N LYS A 83 -0.34 5.02 14.71
CA LYS A 83 -0.94 3.70 14.55
C LYS A 83 -2.46 3.80 14.69
N LEU A 84 -3.19 3.43 13.64
CA LEU A 84 -4.64 3.52 13.57
C LEU A 84 -5.26 2.15 13.27
N THR A 85 -6.47 1.90 13.78
CA THR A 85 -7.27 0.72 13.40
C THR A 85 -8.11 1.01 12.15
N VAL A 86 -8.76 -0.03 11.60
CA VAL A 86 -9.65 0.16 10.44
C VAL A 86 -10.81 1.10 10.80
N GLU A 87 -11.34 0.99 12.00
CA GLU A 87 -12.43 1.83 12.53
C GLU A 87 -11.99 3.30 12.67
N ASP A 88 -10.75 3.56 13.08
CA ASP A 88 -10.18 4.90 13.11
C ASP A 88 -10.13 5.50 11.68
N LEU A 89 -9.70 4.71 10.70
CA LEU A 89 -9.61 5.12 9.30
C LEU A 89 -11.00 5.45 8.71
N GLU A 90 -12.06 4.74 9.12
CA GLU A 90 -13.43 5.03 8.68
C GLU A 90 -13.94 6.39 9.13
N SER A 91 -13.39 6.91 10.22
CA SER A 91 -13.72 8.22 10.79
C SER A 91 -12.87 9.36 10.21
N MET A 92 -11.87 9.04 9.39
CA MET A 92 -11.02 10.06 8.75
C MET A 92 -11.76 10.82 7.67
N ARG A 93 -11.16 11.93 7.23
CA ARG A 93 -11.66 12.70 6.10
C ARG A 93 -11.66 11.81 4.85
N PHE A 94 -12.78 11.82 4.14
CA PHE A 94 -12.98 11.06 2.92
C PHE A 94 -11.80 11.23 1.93
N GLY A 95 -11.31 10.11 1.38
CA GLY A 95 -10.21 10.07 0.42
C GLY A 95 -8.81 9.95 1.06
N VAL A 96 -8.66 10.30 2.35
CA VAL A 96 -7.34 10.23 3.01
C VAL A 96 -6.89 8.78 3.28
N PRO A 97 -7.72 7.89 3.86
CA PRO A 97 -7.34 6.48 4.02
C PRO A 97 -6.95 5.83 2.70
N GLU A 98 -7.68 6.15 1.63
CA GLU A 98 -7.44 5.63 0.29
C GLU A 98 -6.09 6.09 -0.26
N TYR A 99 -5.77 7.37 -0.08
CA TYR A 99 -4.47 7.92 -0.47
C TYR A 99 -3.32 7.25 0.27
N ILE A 100 -3.44 7.08 1.59
CA ILE A 100 -2.44 6.36 2.40
C ILE A 100 -2.29 4.92 1.91
N GLY A 101 -3.40 4.21 1.69
CA GLY A 101 -3.41 2.84 1.18
C GLY A 101 -2.75 2.71 -0.19
N MET A 102 -3.01 3.67 -1.09
CA MET A 102 -2.36 3.74 -2.40
C MET A 102 -0.85 3.90 -2.25
N LYS A 103 -0.39 4.82 -1.39
CA LYS A 103 1.04 5.03 -1.15
C LYS A 103 1.70 3.80 -0.54
N VAL A 104 1.03 3.09 0.37
CA VAL A 104 1.48 1.80 0.90
C VAL A 104 1.66 0.78 -0.24
N PHE A 105 0.71 0.67 -1.16
CA PHE A 105 0.84 -0.23 -2.32
C PHE A 105 1.93 0.16 -3.31
N GLU A 106 2.12 1.45 -3.56
CA GLU A 106 3.22 1.95 -4.39
C GLU A 106 4.57 1.50 -3.83
N ILE A 107 4.83 1.76 -2.54
CA ILE A 107 6.12 1.40 -1.92
C ILE A 107 6.28 -0.11 -1.71
N SER A 108 5.17 -0.87 -1.74
CA SER A 108 5.15 -2.33 -1.74
C SER A 108 5.34 -2.94 -3.13
N GLY A 109 5.40 -2.13 -4.19
CA GLY A 109 5.59 -2.59 -5.56
C GLY A 109 4.36 -3.21 -6.22
N VAL A 110 3.16 -3.01 -5.65
CA VAL A 110 1.88 -3.50 -6.23
C VAL A 110 1.43 -2.59 -7.37
N VAL A 111 1.67 -1.29 -7.22
CA VAL A 111 1.33 -0.26 -8.19
C VAL A 111 2.61 0.49 -8.54
N ARG A 112 2.77 0.87 -9.81
CA ARG A 112 3.90 1.72 -10.21
C ARG A 112 3.72 3.10 -9.63
N SER A 113 4.81 3.69 -9.14
CA SER A 113 4.75 5.08 -8.72
C SER A 113 4.51 6.00 -9.92
N GLU A 114 3.94 7.18 -9.70
CA GLU A 114 3.73 8.16 -10.76
C GLU A 114 5.05 8.57 -11.46
N GLU A 115 6.17 8.54 -10.73
CA GLU A 115 7.51 8.82 -11.27
C GLU A 115 8.01 7.72 -12.22
N GLU A 116 7.64 6.46 -11.95
CA GLU A 116 7.96 5.34 -12.83
C GLU A 116 7.05 5.28 -14.06
N ALA A 117 5.80 5.73 -13.93
CA ALA A 117 4.86 5.83 -15.05
C ALA A 117 5.34 6.87 -16.08
N LYS A 118 5.82 8.03 -15.63
CA LYS A 118 6.30 9.13 -16.51
C LYS A 118 7.61 8.82 -17.25
N LYS A 119 8.40 7.83 -16.81
CA LYS A 119 9.64 7.43 -17.51
C LYS A 119 9.39 6.48 -18.69
N LYS A 120 8.14 6.05 -18.90
CA LYS A 120 7.75 5.13 -19.98
C LYS A 120 6.84 5.78 -21.04
N GLU A 121 6.55 7.08 -20.92
CA GLU A 121 5.99 7.92 -21.99
C GLU A 121 7.11 8.67 -22.71
#